data_AF-A0A9X5XD29-F1
#
_entry.id   AF-A0A9X5XD29-F1
#
_cell.length_a   1.000
_cell.length_b   1.000
_cell.length_c   1.000
_cell.angle_alpha   90.00
_cell.angle_beta   90.00
_cell.angle_gamma   90.00
#
_symmetry.space_group_name_H-M   'P 1'
#
loop_
_entity.id
_entity.type
_entity.pdbx_description
1 polymer ?
#
loop_
_entity_poly.entity_id
_entity_poly.type
_entity_poly.pdbx_seq_one_letter_code
_entity_poly.pdbx_strand_id
1 'polypeptide(L)'
;TVTGPPVDATAAERAWLLRRAALMDRMALDGPGPGPDGAAAQTAEQLVLYDRRHPGLVAGPHHPDAITLDPGRRPYVRQEYAAWTAAGRPGTHQEERRVPDLRYRAGA
;
A
#
# COMPACT_ATOMS: atom_id res chain seq x y z
N THR A 1 18.07 -12.84 -14.00
CA THR A 1 16.78 -13.01 -13.31
C THR A 1 16.87 -12.28 -11.99
N VAL A 2 16.25 -11.10 -11.88
CA VAL A 2 16.20 -10.35 -10.63
C VAL A 2 14.94 -10.81 -9.90
N THR A 3 15.11 -11.68 -8.91
CA THR A 3 14.04 -12.10 -8.01
C THR A 3 14.43 -11.60 -6.64
N GLY A 4 13.92 -10.42 -6.24
CA GLY A 4 13.97 -10.00 -4.85
C GLY A 4 13.21 -11.01 -3.96
N PRO A 5 13.39 -10.97 -2.63
CA PRO A 5 12.68 -11.86 -1.75
C PRO A 5 11.15 -11.65 -1.87
N PRO A 6 10.35 -12.72 -1.74
CA PRO A 6 8.89 -12.66 -1.91
C PRO A 6 8.20 -11.66 -0.97
N VAL A 7 8.83 -11.33 0.17
CA VAL A 7 8.35 -10.31 1.12
C VAL A 7 8.39 -8.90 0.54
N ASP A 8 9.40 -8.57 -0.27
CA ASP A 8 9.49 -7.24 -0.90
C ASP A 8 8.43 -7.10 -2.01
N ALA A 9 8.14 -8.20 -2.71
CA ALA A 9 7.09 -8.23 -3.72
C ALA A 9 5.69 -8.06 -3.11
N THR A 10 5.38 -8.72 -1.99
CA THR A 10 4.10 -8.57 -1.31
C THR A 10 3.94 -7.18 -0.69
N ALA A 11 5.01 -6.62 -0.10
CA ALA A 11 5.01 -5.25 0.39
C ALA A 11 4.79 -4.22 -0.74
N ALA A 12 5.42 -4.43 -1.90
CA ALA A 12 5.25 -3.56 -3.07
C ALA A 12 3.85 -3.64 -3.67
N GLU A 13 3.29 -4.84 -3.79
CA GLU A 13 1.91 -5.06 -4.24
C GLU A 13 0.91 -4.41 -3.30
N ARG A 14 1.09 -4.60 -1.99
CA ARG A 14 0.27 -3.92 -0.98
C ARG A 14 0.36 -2.40 -1.12
N ALA A 15 1.57 -1.85 -1.25
CA ALA A 15 1.76 -0.42 -1.41
C ALA A 15 1.09 0.12 -2.68
N TRP A 16 1.04 -0.66 -3.76
CA TRP A 16 0.30 -0.31 -4.97
C TRP A 16 -1.22 -0.31 -4.73
N LEU A 17 -1.76 -1.37 -4.12
CA LEU A 17 -3.19 -1.47 -3.78
C LEU A 17 -3.64 -0.32 -2.87
N LEU A 18 -2.88 -0.01 -1.84
CA LEU A 18 -3.16 1.07 -0.90
C LEU A 18 -3.18 2.44 -1.59
N ARG A 19 -2.19 2.74 -2.44
CA ARG A 19 -2.14 3.98 -3.21
C ARG A 19 -3.33 4.11 -4.16
N ARG A 20 -3.69 3.02 -4.84
CA ARG A 20 -4.84 2.99 -5.75
C ARG A 20 -6.15 3.25 -4.99
N ALA A 21 -6.37 2.55 -3.88
CA ALA A 21 -7.59 2.74 -3.07
C ALA A 21 -7.68 4.17 -2.51
N ALA A 22 -6.57 4.73 -2.01
CA ALA A 22 -6.53 6.09 -1.50
C ALA A 22 -6.81 7.16 -2.58
N LEU A 23 -6.33 6.94 -3.81
CA LEU A 23 -6.64 7.82 -4.95
C LEU A 23 -8.13 7.81 -5.27
N MET A 24 -8.74 6.62 -5.38
CA MET A 24 -10.17 6.51 -5.70
C MET A 24 -11.05 7.09 -4.58
N ASP A 25 -10.68 6.87 -3.31
CA ASP A 25 -11.36 7.49 -2.17
C ASP A 25 -11.32 9.03 -2.23
N ARG A 26 -10.18 9.63 -2.62
CA ARG A 26 -10.05 11.08 -2.81
C ARG A 26 -10.91 11.58 -3.97
N MET A 27 -10.89 10.90 -5.11
CA MET A 27 -11.75 11.26 -6.25
C MET A 27 -13.24 11.23 -5.88
N ALA A 28 -13.67 10.26 -5.09
CA ALA A 28 -15.04 10.16 -4.60
C ALA A 28 -15.39 11.25 -3.56
N LEU A 29 -14.40 11.78 -2.81
CA LEU A 29 -14.62 12.96 -1.97
C LEU A 29 -14.76 14.24 -2.79
N ASP A 30 -13.91 14.41 -3.81
CA ASP A 30 -13.85 15.63 -4.63
C ASP A 30 -15.02 15.73 -5.61
N GLY A 31 -15.53 14.60 -6.10
CA GLY A 31 -16.66 14.51 -7.03
C GLY A 31 -17.54 13.30 -6.69
N PRO A 32 -18.39 13.38 -5.65
CA PRO A 32 -19.22 12.26 -5.23
C PRO A 32 -20.24 11.86 -6.29
N GLY A 33 -20.59 10.58 -6.33
CA GLY A 33 -21.53 10.03 -7.28
C GLY A 33 -21.36 8.52 -7.49
N PRO A 34 -22.35 7.83 -8.10
CA PRO A 34 -22.37 6.37 -8.16
C PRO A 34 -21.12 5.73 -8.77
N GLY A 35 -20.52 6.37 -9.78
CA GLY A 35 -19.29 5.90 -10.41
C GLY A 35 -18.08 6.01 -9.46
N PRO A 36 -17.69 7.22 -9.04
CA PRO A 36 -16.60 7.43 -8.10
C PRO A 36 -16.76 6.65 -6.78
N ASP A 37 -17.96 6.67 -6.18
CA ASP A 37 -18.23 5.95 -4.92
C ASP A 37 -18.10 4.44 -5.10
N GLY A 38 -18.65 3.89 -6.19
CA GLY A 38 -18.52 2.46 -6.50
C GLY A 38 -17.09 2.03 -6.76
N ALA A 39 -16.31 2.85 -7.46
CA ALA A 39 -14.91 2.55 -7.74
C ALA A 39 -14.02 2.67 -6.48
N ALA A 40 -14.32 3.62 -5.59
CA ALA A 40 -13.68 3.73 -4.28
C ALA A 40 -13.98 2.51 -3.41
N ALA A 41 -15.25 2.10 -3.31
CA ALA A 41 -15.64 0.91 -2.56
C ALA A 41 -14.99 -0.38 -3.10
N GLN A 42 -14.98 -0.55 -4.43
CA GLN A 42 -14.37 -1.73 -5.05
C GLN A 42 -12.87 -1.83 -4.79
N THR A 43 -12.15 -0.72 -4.90
CA THR A 43 -10.69 -0.71 -4.63
C THR A 43 -10.37 -0.85 -3.15
N ALA A 44 -11.23 -0.34 -2.26
CA ALA A 44 -11.14 -0.57 -0.82
C ALA A 44 -11.31 -2.06 -0.47
N GLU A 45 -12.30 -2.75 -1.05
CA GLU A 45 -12.49 -4.19 -0.82
C GLU A 45 -11.31 -5.02 -1.33
N GLN A 46 -10.71 -4.65 -2.48
CA GLN A 46 -9.51 -5.33 -2.98
C GLN A 46 -8.33 -5.24 -2.00
N LEU A 47 -8.11 -4.06 -1.41
CA LEU A 47 -7.09 -3.89 -0.37
C LEU A 47 -7.41 -4.73 0.87
N VAL A 48 -8.66 -4.70 1.35
CA VAL A 48 -9.11 -5.46 2.52
C VAL A 48 -8.90 -6.96 2.33
N LEU A 49 -9.27 -7.52 1.18
CA LEU A 49 -9.06 -8.93 0.86
C LEU A 49 -7.57 -9.30 0.75
N TYR A 50 -6.72 -8.36 0.32
CA TYR A 50 -5.27 -8.56 0.33
C TYR A 50 -4.73 -8.58 1.76
N ASP A 51 -5.12 -7.61 2.58
CA ASP A 51 -4.65 -7.45 3.95
C ASP A 51 -5.12 -8.58 4.87
N ARG A 52 -6.32 -9.15 4.64
CA ARG A 52 -6.77 -10.38 5.31
C ARG A 52 -5.84 -11.57 5.08
N ARG A 53 -5.25 -11.67 3.88
CA ARG A 53 -4.29 -12.73 3.54
C ARG A 53 -2.87 -12.41 4.01
N HIS A 54 -2.57 -11.15 4.31
CA HIS A 54 -1.25 -10.66 4.68
C HIS A 54 -1.31 -9.73 5.91
N PRO A 55 -1.79 -10.21 7.07
CA PRO A 55 -2.07 -9.35 8.22
C PRO A 55 -0.81 -8.63 8.76
N GLY A 56 0.38 -9.21 8.57
CA GLY A 56 1.65 -8.61 8.98
C GLY A 56 2.08 -7.37 8.18
N LEU A 57 1.35 -7.00 7.13
CA LEU A 57 1.66 -5.82 6.31
C LEU A 57 0.77 -4.61 6.64
N VAL A 58 -0.28 -4.79 7.46
CA VAL A 58 -1.22 -3.72 7.88
C VAL A 58 -0.48 -2.71 8.76
N ALA A 59 -0.77 -1.43 8.56
CA ALA A 59 -0.08 -0.33 9.24
C ALA A 59 -0.97 0.41 10.24
N GLY A 60 -2.28 0.45 10.02
CA GLY A 60 -3.22 1.20 10.85
C GLY A 60 -3.73 0.44 12.08
N PRO A 61 -4.45 1.16 12.96
CA PRO A 61 -4.84 0.66 14.28
C PRO A 61 -6.02 -0.33 14.28
N HIS A 62 -6.80 -0.41 13.19
CA HIS A 62 -7.93 -1.32 13.09
C HIS A 62 -7.71 -2.37 12.00
N HIS A 63 -7.85 -3.64 12.37
CA HIS A 63 -7.74 -4.76 11.42
C HIS A 63 -8.84 -4.68 10.34
N PRO A 64 -8.62 -5.20 9.12
CA PRO A 64 -9.64 -5.26 8.06
C PRO A 64 -10.96 -5.95 8.45
N ASP A 65 -10.94 -6.76 9.52
CA ASP A 65 -12.11 -7.48 10.04
C ASP A 65 -12.79 -6.79 11.23
N ALA A 66 -12.33 -5.59 11.61
CA ALA A 66 -12.97 -4.83 12.66
C ALA A 66 -14.43 -4.53 12.25
N ILE A 67 -15.36 -4.95 13.11
CA ILE A 67 -16.82 -4.80 12.96
C ILE A 67 -17.23 -3.32 12.80
N THR A 68 -16.39 -2.39 13.22
CA THR A 68 -16.62 -0.94 13.17
C THR A 68 -16.41 -0.30 11.79
N LEU A 69 -16.01 -1.07 10.78
CA LEU A 69 -15.78 -0.53 9.44
C LEU A 69 -17.08 -0.41 8.65
N ASP A 70 -17.36 0.82 8.21
CA ASP A 70 -18.42 1.16 7.24
C ASP A 70 -18.43 0.17 6.04
N PRO A 71 -19.60 -0.20 5.49
CA PRO A 71 -19.70 -1.16 4.39
C PRO A 71 -18.84 -0.79 3.17
N GLY A 72 -18.60 0.49 2.93
CA GLY A 72 -17.76 0.97 1.84
C GLY A 72 -16.25 0.82 2.09
N ARG A 73 -15.83 0.44 3.31
CA ARG A 73 -14.43 0.25 3.74
C ARG A 73 -13.52 1.48 3.51
N ARG A 74 -14.08 2.63 3.15
CA ARG A 74 -13.34 3.87 2.89
C ARG A 74 -12.60 4.40 4.13
N PRO A 75 -13.17 4.34 5.35
CA PRO A 75 -12.42 4.71 6.56
C PRO A 75 -11.18 3.84 6.79
N TYR A 76 -11.24 2.56 6.44
CA TYR A 76 -10.10 1.64 6.50
C TYR A 76 -8.97 2.11 5.59
N VAL A 77 -9.27 2.48 4.34
CA VAL A 77 -8.26 2.99 3.39
C VAL A 77 -7.57 4.23 3.95
N ARG A 78 -8.32 5.15 4.57
CA ARG A 78 -7.77 6.40 5.12
C ARG A 78 -6.83 6.15 6.29
N GLN A 79 -7.19 5.28 7.24
CA GLN A 79 -6.28 4.95 8.35
C GLN A 79 -5.00 4.29 7.85
N GLU A 80 -5.10 3.38 6.88
CA GLU A 80 -3.96 2.62 6.39
C GLU A 80 -3.03 3.55 5.62
N TYR A 81 -3.57 4.45 4.81
CA TYR A 81 -2.78 5.41 4.05
C TYR A 81 -2.08 6.43 4.97
N ALA A 82 -2.76 6.89 6.02
CA ALA A 82 -2.18 7.79 7.02
C ALA A 82 -1.03 7.10 7.77
N ALA A 83 -1.25 5.89 8.26
CA ALA A 83 -0.24 5.12 8.99
C ALA A 83 0.96 4.73 8.11
N TRP A 84 0.69 4.28 6.88
CA TRP A 84 1.73 3.97 5.90
C TRP A 84 2.58 5.19 5.53
N THR A 85 1.96 6.37 5.42
CA THR A 85 2.68 7.62 5.17
C THR A 85 3.53 8.01 6.39
N ALA A 86 2.99 7.90 7.60
CA ALA A 86 3.72 8.17 8.84
C ALA A 86 4.91 7.22 9.06
N ALA A 87 4.80 5.97 8.59
CA ALA A 87 5.85 4.96 8.65
C ALA A 87 6.95 5.11 7.56
N GLY A 88 6.89 6.16 6.73
CA GLY A 88 7.89 6.39 5.68
C GLY A 88 7.66 5.60 4.39
N ARG A 89 6.42 5.14 4.14
CA ARG A 89 5.99 4.50 2.90
C ARG A 89 6.76 3.20 2.56
N PRO A 90 6.78 2.19 3.44
CA PRO A 90 7.40 0.90 3.13
C PRO A 90 6.81 0.27 1.85
N GLY A 91 7.64 -0.48 1.10
CA GLY A 91 7.24 -1.12 -0.15
C GLY A 91 7.27 -0.21 -1.39
N THR A 92 7.81 1.02 -1.30
CA THR A 92 8.01 1.90 -2.48
C THR A 92 9.40 1.81 -3.09
N HIS A 93 10.38 1.25 -2.37
CA HIS A 93 11.75 1.08 -2.85
C HIS A 93 11.89 -0.32 -3.46
N GLN A 94 11.86 -0.41 -4.79
CA GLN A 94 12.56 -1.50 -5.47
C GLN A 94 14.03 -1.12 -5.38
N GLU A 95 14.80 -1.81 -4.53
CA GLU A 95 16.26 -1.64 -4.29
C GLU A 95 16.86 -0.46 -5.07
N GLU A 96 17.04 0.68 -4.40
CA GLU A 96 17.97 1.66 -4.92
C GLU A 96 19.30 0.94 -5.08
N ARG A 97 19.67 0.70 -6.35
CA ARG A 97 20.93 0.13 -6.82
C ARG A 97 22.06 0.72 -5.98
N ARG A 98 22.43 0.02 -4.91
CA ARG A 98 23.67 0.29 -4.19
C ARG A 98 24.75 -0.29 -5.07
N VAL A 99 25.15 0.46 -6.08
CA VAL A 99 26.44 0.24 -6.75
C VAL A 99 27.46 0.43 -5.64
N PRO A 100 28.21 -0.62 -5.22
CA PRO A 100 29.35 -0.38 -4.35
C PRO A 100 30.32 0.42 -5.19
N ASP A 101 30.71 1.60 -4.70
CA ASP A 101 31.79 2.39 -5.24
C ASP A 101 33.08 1.55 -5.07
N LEU A 102 33.30 0.62 -6.01
CA LEU A 102 34.55 -0.11 -6.15
C LEU A 102 35.58 0.91 -6.66
N ARG A 103 36.07 1.73 -5.73
CA ARG A 103 37.36 2.40 -5.91
C ARG A 103 38.41 1.32 -6.00
N TYR A 104 38.68 0.99 -7.26
CA TYR A 104 39.75 0.18 -7.76
C TYR A 104 41.04 0.52 -7.02
N ARG A 105 41.50 -0.43 -6.21
CA ARG A 105 42.87 -0.48 -5.72
C ARG A 105 43.74 -0.98 -6.89
N ALA A 106 44.36 -0.06 -7.58
CA ALA A 106 45.60 -0.27 -8.32
C ALA A 106 46.38 1.04 -8.16
N GLY A 107 47.67 1.06 -7.86
CA GLY A 107 48.72 0.06 -7.91
C GLY A 107 50.01 0.86 -8.13
N ALA A 108 51.12 0.32 -7.60
CA ALA A 108 52.49 0.87 -7.59
C ALA A 108 52.77 1.96 -6.55
#